data_AF-A0A1I4CE89-F1
#
_entry.id   AF-A0A1I4CE89-F1
#
_cell.length_a   1.000
_cell.length_b   1.000
_cell.length_c   1.000
_cell.angle_alpha   90.00
_cell.angle_beta   90.00
_cell.angle_gamma   90.00
#
_symmetry.space_group_name_H-M   'P 1'
#
loop_
_entity.id
_entity.type
_entity.pdbx_description
1 polymer ?
#
loop_
_entity_poly.entity_id
_entity_poly.type
_entity_poly.pdbx_seq_one_letter_code
_entity_poly.pdbx_strand_id
1 'polypeptide(L)'
;MSRPYVIDQMISAKSIAARIEALAHDIHAAFEGTDKLVVVGLLRGSFVFIADLVRELDLPVEVDFIEASSYGDGMESSREVRILKDLRGTIEGRDVLIVEDIVDTGHTLSHVTDYLRSRHPARLKTIALLDKPARREVDFRADWTGFEIPDAFVVGYGIDFAQRNRNLPYIGQVRFTDEA
;
A
#
# COMPACT_ATOMS: atom_id res chain seq x y z
N MET A 1 16.52 -14.05 -19.92
CA MET A 1 17.21 -14.13 -18.60
C MET A 1 16.95 -12.83 -17.87
N SER A 2 16.70 -12.87 -16.56
CA SER A 2 16.56 -11.65 -15.74
C SER A 2 17.87 -10.85 -15.81
N ARG A 3 17.79 -9.54 -16.05
CA ARG A 3 18.92 -8.62 -15.89
C ARG A 3 19.53 -8.83 -14.51
N PRO A 4 20.86 -9.00 -14.35
CA PRO A 4 21.46 -9.20 -13.03
C PRO A 4 21.38 -7.91 -12.20
N TYR A 5 21.11 -8.08 -10.92
CA TYR A 5 21.00 -6.98 -9.96
C TYR A 5 21.40 -7.45 -8.56
N VAL A 6 21.74 -6.48 -7.74
CA VAL A 6 21.90 -6.64 -6.29
C VAL A 6 20.82 -5.84 -5.56
N ILE A 7 20.58 -6.21 -4.31
CA ILE A 7 19.62 -5.56 -3.43
C ILE A 7 20.40 -4.97 -2.26
N ASP A 8 20.48 -3.65 -2.21
CA ASP A 8 21.10 -2.91 -1.11
C ASP A 8 20.01 -2.56 -0.09
N GLN A 9 20.17 -2.95 1.19
CA GLN A 9 19.14 -2.71 2.21
C GLN A 9 18.92 -1.20 2.42
N MET A 10 17.67 -0.74 2.27
CA MET A 10 17.28 0.66 2.42
C MET A 10 16.54 0.93 3.73
N ILE A 11 15.57 0.07 4.10
CA ILE A 11 14.79 0.18 5.34
C ILE A 11 14.78 -1.17 6.03
N SER A 12 15.35 -1.23 7.24
CA SER A 12 15.47 -2.48 7.99
C SER A 12 14.12 -2.99 8.51
N ALA A 13 14.01 -4.30 8.75
CA ALA A 13 12.84 -4.92 9.39
C ALA A 13 12.49 -4.25 10.73
N LYS A 14 13.51 -3.89 11.53
CA LYS A 14 13.32 -3.21 12.82
C LYS A 14 12.73 -1.81 12.64
N SER A 15 13.19 -1.07 11.63
CA SER A 15 12.67 0.26 11.32
C SER A 15 11.20 0.19 10.88
N ILE A 16 10.87 -0.81 10.05
CA ILE A 16 9.48 -1.05 9.61
C ILE A 16 8.60 -1.35 10.82
N ALA A 17 8.97 -2.32 11.67
CA ALA A 17 8.19 -2.67 12.86
C ALA A 17 7.92 -1.47 13.78
N ALA A 18 8.98 -0.71 14.11
CA ALA A 18 8.83 0.48 14.96
C ALA A 18 7.95 1.57 14.33
N ARG A 19 7.97 1.69 12.99
CA ARG A 19 7.11 2.65 12.29
C ARG A 19 5.65 2.18 12.28
N ILE A 20 5.40 0.88 12.12
CA ILE A 20 4.04 0.32 12.17
C ILE A 20 3.43 0.49 13.55
N GLU A 21 4.18 0.25 14.62
CA GLU A 21 3.74 0.50 16.00
C GLU A 21 3.30 1.96 16.19
N ALA A 22 4.10 2.92 15.73
CA ALA A 22 3.75 4.34 15.81
C ALA A 22 2.49 4.69 14.99
N LEU A 23 2.38 4.17 13.77
CA LEU A 23 1.23 4.39 12.90
C LEU A 23 -0.05 3.76 13.47
N ALA A 24 0.05 2.58 14.10
CA ALA A 24 -1.08 1.92 14.71
C ALA A 24 -1.69 2.78 15.83
N HIS A 25 -0.86 3.49 16.60
CA HIS A 25 -1.33 4.45 17.60
C HIS A 25 -2.12 5.62 16.98
N ASP A 26 -1.59 6.21 15.91
CA ASP A 26 -2.26 7.31 15.20
C ASP A 26 -3.60 6.87 14.59
N ILE A 27 -3.64 5.65 14.03
CA ILE A 27 -4.86 5.06 13.46
C ILE A 27 -5.88 4.77 14.57
N HIS A 28 -5.44 4.22 15.70
CA HIS A 28 -6.32 3.98 16.84
C HIS A 28 -7.02 5.27 17.28
N ALA A 29 -6.27 6.37 17.44
CA ALA A 29 -6.84 7.66 17.79
C ALA A 29 -7.83 8.19 16.73
N ALA A 30 -7.53 8.05 15.44
CA ALA A 30 -8.40 8.50 14.36
C ALA A 30 -9.71 7.69 14.23
N PHE A 31 -9.68 6.43 14.66
CA PHE A 31 -10.81 5.51 14.64
C PHE A 31 -11.39 5.20 16.02
N GLU A 32 -11.07 6.01 17.03
CA GLU A 32 -11.62 5.86 18.38
C GLU A 32 -13.16 5.78 18.34
N GLY A 33 -13.73 4.89 19.15
CA GLY A 33 -15.17 4.63 19.22
C GLY A 33 -15.75 3.88 18.01
N THR A 34 -14.92 3.33 17.10
CA THR A 34 -15.42 2.48 16.00
C THR A 34 -16.02 1.18 16.54
N ASP A 35 -17.20 0.81 16.04
CA ASP A 35 -17.77 -0.52 16.26
C ASP A 35 -17.01 -1.60 15.48
N LYS A 36 -16.49 -1.24 14.30
CA LYS A 36 -15.75 -2.13 13.40
C LYS A 36 -15.00 -1.31 12.35
N LEU A 37 -13.68 -1.50 12.27
CA LEU A 37 -12.81 -0.98 11.23
C LEU A 37 -12.60 -2.03 10.13
N VAL A 38 -13.03 -1.74 8.90
CA VAL A 38 -12.75 -2.57 7.73
C VAL A 38 -11.40 -2.15 7.14
N VAL A 39 -10.39 -3.01 7.29
CA VAL A 39 -9.04 -2.79 6.74
C VAL A 39 -8.96 -3.46 5.37
N VAL A 40 -8.81 -2.66 4.33
CA VAL A 40 -8.82 -3.08 2.93
C VAL A 40 -7.42 -3.03 2.34
N GLY A 41 -6.82 -4.19 2.11
CA GLY A 41 -5.50 -4.29 1.46
C GLY A 41 -5.61 -4.26 -0.07
N LEU A 42 -4.78 -3.44 -0.72
CA LEU A 42 -4.64 -3.44 -2.17
C LEU A 42 -3.65 -4.54 -2.58
N LEU A 43 -4.16 -5.58 -3.23
CA LEU A 43 -3.33 -6.69 -3.68
C LEU A 43 -2.47 -6.30 -4.88
N ARG A 44 -1.26 -6.86 -5.00
CA ARG A 44 -0.70 -7.93 -4.14
C ARG A 44 0.28 -7.41 -3.11
N GLY A 45 0.88 -6.25 -3.32
CA GLY A 45 2.07 -5.84 -2.58
C GLY A 45 1.82 -5.51 -1.10
N SER A 46 0.63 -5.00 -0.76
CA SER A 46 0.30 -4.62 0.62
C SER A 46 0.17 -5.78 1.61
N PHE A 47 0.14 -7.04 1.15
CA PHE A 47 -0.27 -8.18 2.00
C PHE A 47 0.63 -8.44 3.23
N VAL A 48 1.92 -8.10 3.15
CA VAL A 48 2.84 -8.21 4.31
C VAL A 48 2.58 -7.05 5.26
N PHE A 49 2.49 -5.84 4.73
CA PHE A 49 2.24 -4.64 5.54
C PHE A 49 0.90 -4.71 6.28
N ILE A 50 -0.18 -5.10 5.61
CA ILE A 50 -1.48 -5.26 6.26
C ILE A 50 -1.42 -6.32 7.37
N ALA A 51 -0.72 -7.44 7.16
CA ALA A 51 -0.61 -8.50 8.16
C ALA A 51 0.12 -8.05 9.43
N ASP A 52 1.12 -7.16 9.30
CA ASP A 52 1.81 -6.58 10.45
C ASP A 52 0.96 -5.48 11.08
N LEU A 53 0.39 -4.57 10.28
CA LEU A 53 -0.44 -3.47 10.75
C LEU A 53 -1.64 -3.94 11.57
N VAL A 54 -2.43 -4.90 11.07
CA VAL A 54 -3.64 -5.36 11.76
C VAL A 54 -3.36 -6.10 13.06
N ARG A 55 -2.13 -6.59 13.27
CA ARG A 55 -1.72 -7.21 14.54
C ARG A 55 -1.37 -6.17 15.61
N GLU A 56 -0.99 -4.97 15.19
CA GLU A 56 -0.69 -3.83 16.08
C GLU A 56 -1.93 -2.96 16.35
N LEU A 57 -2.98 -3.06 15.53
CA LEU A 57 -4.22 -2.30 15.73
C LEU A 57 -5.03 -2.87 16.91
N ASP A 58 -5.08 -2.11 18.01
CA ASP A 58 -6.01 -2.35 19.12
C ASP A 58 -7.40 -1.81 18.79
N LEU A 59 -8.06 -2.40 17.78
CA LEU A 59 -9.40 -2.04 17.30
C LEU A 59 -10.16 -3.30 16.86
N PRO A 60 -11.51 -3.29 16.83
CA PRO A 60 -12.29 -4.36 16.23
C PRO A 60 -12.13 -4.36 14.69
N VAL A 61 -11.16 -5.13 14.18
CA VAL A 61 -10.81 -5.15 12.76
C VAL A 61 -11.52 -6.26 11.97
N GLU A 62 -11.94 -5.94 10.75
CA GLU A 62 -12.31 -6.89 9.70
C GLU A 62 -11.39 -6.68 8.50
N VAL A 63 -10.74 -7.74 8.01
CA VAL A 63 -9.78 -7.63 6.90
C VAL A 63 -10.44 -8.09 5.61
N ASP A 64 -10.35 -7.27 4.56
CA ASP A 64 -10.72 -7.63 3.21
C ASP A 64 -9.67 -7.12 2.20
N PHE A 65 -9.80 -7.52 0.94
CA PHE A 65 -8.81 -7.23 -0.09
C PHE A 65 -9.46 -6.90 -1.42
N ILE A 66 -8.96 -5.83 -2.05
CA ILE A 66 -9.29 -5.48 -3.43
C ILE A 66 -8.09 -5.80 -4.34
N GLU A 67 -8.33 -6.29 -5.55
CA GLU A 67 -7.30 -6.40 -6.58
C GLU A 67 -7.66 -5.46 -7.71
N ALA A 68 -6.74 -4.54 -8.03
CA ALA A 68 -6.89 -3.58 -9.10
C ALA A 68 -5.74 -3.72 -10.11
N SER A 69 -6.04 -3.54 -11.39
CA SER A 69 -5.04 -3.50 -12.46
C SER A 69 -5.13 -2.18 -13.20
N SER A 70 -4.00 -1.51 -13.40
CA SER A 70 -3.91 -0.41 -14.37
C SER A 70 -4.01 -0.99 -15.78
N TYR A 71 -4.76 -0.37 -16.67
CA TYR A 71 -4.79 -0.76 -18.08
C TYR A 71 -3.48 -0.35 -18.78
N GLY A 72 -2.75 -1.31 -19.35
CA GLY A 72 -1.65 -1.05 -20.28
C GLY A 72 -0.53 -2.09 -20.25
N ASP A 73 -0.55 -3.03 -21.20
CA ASP A 73 0.62 -3.83 -21.59
C ASP A 73 1.59 -3.03 -22.50
N GLY A 74 1.37 -1.72 -22.67
CA GLY A 74 2.16 -0.81 -23.49
C GLY A 74 2.76 0.34 -22.68
N MET A 75 3.77 1.00 -23.25
CA MET A 75 4.60 2.05 -22.62
C MET A 75 3.82 3.33 -22.20
N GLU A 76 2.51 3.39 -22.46
CA GLU A 76 1.61 4.45 -22.00
C GLU A 76 0.50 3.82 -21.16
N SER A 77 0.48 4.15 -19.86
CA SER A 77 -0.61 3.77 -18.96
C SER A 77 -1.89 4.45 -19.47
N SER A 78 -2.93 3.67 -19.78
CA SER A 78 -4.21 4.25 -20.21
C SER A 78 -5.03 4.88 -19.07
N ARG A 79 -4.41 5.06 -17.88
CA ARG A 79 -4.90 5.76 -16.67
C ARG A 79 -6.24 5.26 -16.11
N GLU A 80 -6.88 4.32 -16.77
CA GLU A 80 -8.04 3.61 -16.28
C GLU A 80 -7.57 2.47 -15.36
N VAL A 81 -8.25 2.31 -14.22
CA VAL A 81 -7.97 1.26 -13.23
C VAL A 81 -9.18 0.34 -13.22
N ARG A 82 -8.95 -0.96 -13.38
CA ARG A 82 -9.99 -1.98 -13.34
C ARG A 82 -9.95 -2.74 -12.02
N ILE A 83 -11.10 -2.87 -11.37
CA ILE A 83 -11.26 -3.78 -10.23
C ILE A 83 -11.39 -5.21 -10.75
N LEU A 84 -10.41 -6.06 -10.44
CA LEU A 84 -10.37 -7.48 -10.80
C LEU A 84 -11.06 -8.34 -9.73
N LYS A 85 -10.87 -7.96 -8.46
CA LYS A 85 -11.52 -8.56 -7.30
C LYS A 85 -12.03 -7.44 -6.41
N ASP A 86 -13.32 -7.48 -6.12
CA ASP A 86 -14.00 -6.53 -5.24
C ASP A 86 -14.11 -7.06 -3.80
N LEU A 87 -14.51 -6.18 -2.88
CA LEU A 87 -14.83 -6.52 -1.50
C LEU A 87 -15.94 -7.57 -1.43
N ARG A 88 -15.87 -8.44 -0.42
CA ARG A 88 -16.91 -9.43 -0.14
C ARG A 88 -18.05 -8.84 0.71
N GLY A 89 -17.71 -7.93 1.61
CA GLY A 89 -18.65 -7.26 2.52
C GLY A 89 -19.15 -5.91 2.00
N THR A 90 -20.18 -5.38 2.65
CA THR A 90 -20.62 -4.00 2.45
C THR A 90 -19.85 -3.06 3.37
N ILE A 91 -19.53 -1.87 2.88
CA ILE A 91 -18.83 -0.84 3.65
C ILE A 91 -19.68 0.41 3.92
N GLU A 92 -20.95 0.41 3.51
CA GLU A 92 -21.87 1.50 3.77
C GLU A 92 -22.01 1.75 5.28
N GLY A 93 -21.81 3.00 5.70
CA GLY A 93 -21.83 3.40 7.10
C GLY A 93 -20.72 2.77 7.97
N ARG A 94 -19.70 2.14 7.38
CA ARG A 94 -18.56 1.55 8.11
C ARG A 94 -17.35 2.47 8.09
N ASP A 95 -16.48 2.27 9.07
CA ASP A 95 -15.14 2.85 9.06
C ASP A 95 -14.23 1.98 8.21
N VAL A 96 -13.49 2.61 7.30
CA VAL A 96 -12.66 1.92 6.31
C VAL A 96 -11.26 2.52 6.30
N LEU A 97 -10.25 1.66 6.36
CA LEU A 97 -8.84 1.98 6.17
C LEU A 97 -8.31 1.25 4.94
N ILE A 98 -7.95 2.00 3.90
CA ILE A 98 -7.31 1.48 2.70
C ILE A 98 -5.80 1.38 2.94
N VAL A 99 -5.21 0.20 2.71
CA VAL A 99 -3.79 -0.10 2.93
C VAL A 99 -3.09 -0.41 1.61
N GLU A 100 -2.09 0.40 1.26
CA GLU A 100 -1.26 0.27 0.06
C GLU A 100 0.21 0.03 0.44
N ASP A 101 0.96 -0.69 -0.39
CA ASP A 101 2.41 -0.86 -0.18
C ASP A 101 3.20 0.40 -0.58
N ILE A 102 2.92 0.95 -1.76
CA ILE A 102 3.63 2.11 -2.29
C ILE A 102 2.72 3.04 -3.06
N VAL A 103 2.82 4.34 -2.79
CA VAL A 103 2.20 5.37 -3.62
C VAL A 103 3.26 6.01 -4.51
N ASP A 104 3.14 5.76 -5.81
CA ASP A 104 4.03 6.31 -6.84
C ASP A 104 3.32 7.49 -7.55
N THR A 105 2.70 7.24 -8.71
CA THR A 105 1.93 8.26 -9.44
C THR A 105 0.67 8.71 -8.71
N GLY A 106 0.09 7.83 -7.88
CA GLY A 106 -1.12 8.08 -7.10
C GLY A 106 -2.45 7.70 -7.78
N HIS A 107 -2.44 7.36 -9.07
CA HIS A 107 -3.66 7.05 -9.83
C HIS A 107 -4.46 5.89 -9.24
N THR A 108 -3.80 4.75 -8.94
CA THR A 108 -4.46 3.56 -8.40
C THR A 108 -5.15 3.85 -7.07
N LEU A 109 -4.40 4.39 -6.10
CA LEU A 109 -4.94 4.67 -4.78
C LEU A 109 -6.04 5.75 -4.82
N SER A 110 -5.90 6.78 -5.67
CA SER A 110 -6.96 7.77 -5.89
C SER A 110 -8.23 7.11 -6.43
N HIS A 111 -8.11 6.29 -7.48
CA HIS A 111 -9.25 5.62 -8.10
C HIS A 111 -9.95 4.67 -7.12
N VAL A 112 -9.18 3.84 -6.40
CA VAL A 112 -9.74 2.91 -5.40
C VAL A 112 -10.40 3.68 -4.25
N THR A 113 -9.81 4.80 -3.83
CA THR A 113 -10.40 5.66 -2.79
C THR A 113 -11.73 6.23 -3.25
N ASP A 114 -11.82 6.76 -4.47
CA ASP A 114 -13.08 7.30 -5.01
C ASP A 114 -14.13 6.21 -5.21
N TYR A 115 -13.72 5.04 -5.70
CA TYR A 115 -14.58 3.86 -5.84
C TYR A 115 -15.18 3.38 -4.52
N LEU A 116 -14.38 3.33 -3.45
CA LEU A 116 -14.87 2.93 -2.13
C LEU A 116 -15.68 4.06 -1.46
N ARG A 117 -15.32 5.32 -1.69
CA ARG A 117 -16.07 6.48 -1.18
C ARG A 117 -17.49 6.54 -1.76
N SER A 118 -17.68 6.13 -3.02
CA SER A 118 -19.01 6.07 -3.63
C SER A 118 -19.94 5.01 -3.01
N ARG A 119 -19.43 4.16 -2.11
CA ARG A 119 -20.23 3.20 -1.31
C ARG A 119 -20.65 3.74 0.05
N HIS A 120 -20.43 5.03 0.28
CA HIS A 120 -20.87 5.76 1.47
C HIS A 120 -20.37 5.17 2.81
N PRO A 121 -19.06 4.93 2.98
CA PRO A 121 -18.50 4.62 4.31
C PRO A 121 -18.69 5.82 5.26
N ALA A 122 -18.77 5.55 6.56
CA ALA A 122 -18.86 6.58 7.60
C ALA A 122 -17.56 7.40 7.70
N ARG A 123 -16.43 6.70 7.72
CA ARG A 123 -15.08 7.28 7.61
C ARG A 123 -14.30 6.46 6.58
N LEU A 124 -13.56 7.14 5.72
CA LEU A 124 -12.63 6.52 4.78
C LEU A 124 -11.27 7.19 4.90
N LYS A 125 -10.26 6.40 5.28
CA LYS A 125 -8.88 6.84 5.39
C LYS A 125 -7.95 5.91 4.63
N THR A 126 -6.76 6.40 4.36
CA THR A 126 -5.76 5.73 3.53
C THR A 126 -4.40 5.73 4.22
N ILE A 127 -3.68 4.61 4.10
CA ILE A 127 -2.32 4.47 4.58
C ILE A 127 -1.47 3.77 3.53
N ALA A 128 -0.24 4.25 3.37
CA ALA A 128 0.76 3.59 2.55
C ALA A 128 2.03 3.31 3.35
N LEU A 129 2.69 2.19 3.07
CA LEU A 129 4.00 1.93 3.67
C LEU A 129 5.05 2.88 3.09
N LEU A 130 5.10 3.04 1.78
CA LEU A 130 6.05 3.90 1.07
C LEU A 130 5.33 4.99 0.27
N ASP A 131 5.92 6.18 0.22
CA ASP A 131 5.49 7.26 -0.67
C ASP A 131 6.68 7.77 -1.49
N LYS A 132 6.42 8.07 -2.77
CA LYS A 132 7.35 8.72 -3.70
C LYS A 132 6.77 10.05 -4.19
N PRO A 133 6.85 11.12 -3.39
CA PRO A 133 6.28 12.42 -3.77
C PRO A 133 6.80 12.95 -5.12
N ALA A 134 8.06 12.67 -5.47
CA ALA A 134 8.68 13.10 -6.73
C ALA A 134 8.03 12.50 -7.99
N ARG A 135 7.24 11.44 -7.85
CA ARG A 135 6.59 10.70 -8.93
C ARG A 135 5.09 11.01 -9.08
N ARG A 136 4.57 11.88 -8.23
CA ARG A 136 3.15 12.20 -8.12
C ARG A 136 2.60 12.82 -9.40
N GLU A 137 1.50 12.27 -9.90
CA GLU A 137 0.80 12.78 -11.10
C GLU A 137 -0.62 13.28 -10.81
N VAL A 138 -1.17 12.93 -9.63
CA VAL A 138 -2.48 13.39 -9.16
C VAL A 138 -2.36 14.06 -7.80
N ASP A 139 -3.24 15.00 -7.49
CA ASP A 139 -3.30 15.62 -6.16
C ASP A 139 -3.96 14.67 -5.16
N PHE A 140 -3.19 13.67 -4.76
CA PHE A 140 -3.60 12.65 -3.79
C PHE A 140 -2.46 12.39 -2.82
N ARG A 141 -2.78 12.39 -1.53
CA ARG A 141 -1.88 12.00 -0.45
C ARG A 141 -2.61 11.01 0.45
N ALA A 142 -1.89 9.97 0.87
CA ALA A 142 -2.42 9.09 1.90
C ALA A 142 -2.56 9.87 3.22
N ASP A 143 -3.56 9.53 4.04
CA ASP A 143 -3.71 10.14 5.37
C ASP A 143 -2.51 9.82 6.26
N TRP A 144 -1.91 8.63 6.08
CA TRP A 144 -0.65 8.24 6.72
C TRP A 144 0.34 7.63 5.74
N THR A 145 1.63 7.80 6.04
CA THR A 145 2.73 7.22 5.28
C THR A 145 3.78 6.65 6.22
N GLY A 146 4.24 5.43 5.95
CA GLY A 146 5.36 4.81 6.66
C GLY A 146 6.65 5.56 6.42
N PHE A 147 7.10 5.59 5.17
CA PHE A 147 8.38 6.20 4.79
C PHE A 147 8.23 6.94 3.45
N GLU A 148 8.66 8.20 3.42
CA GLU A 148 8.95 8.85 2.16
C GLU A 148 10.31 8.36 1.64
N ILE A 149 10.35 7.96 0.38
CA ILE A 149 11.56 7.45 -0.28
C ILE A 149 11.83 8.24 -1.57
N PRO A 150 13.09 8.34 -2.02
CA PRO A 150 13.39 8.88 -3.35
C PRO A 150 12.79 8.01 -4.45
N ASP A 151 12.87 8.45 -5.71
CA ASP A 151 12.52 7.59 -6.85
C ASP A 151 13.58 6.49 -7.06
N ALA A 152 13.57 5.51 -6.17
CA ALA A 152 14.40 4.32 -6.18
C ALA A 152 13.55 3.11 -6.58
N PHE A 153 14.12 2.19 -7.35
CA PHE A 153 13.47 0.92 -7.61
C PHE A 153 13.64 0.01 -6.38
N VAL A 154 12.54 -0.38 -5.73
CA VAL A 154 12.56 -1.06 -4.44
C VAL A 154 11.82 -2.39 -4.46
N VAL A 155 12.24 -3.31 -3.60
CA VAL A 155 11.64 -4.64 -3.41
C VAL A 155 11.68 -5.04 -1.94
N GLY A 156 10.95 -6.10 -1.60
CA GLY A 156 10.89 -6.63 -0.25
C GLY A 156 9.64 -6.19 0.49
N TYR A 157 9.35 -6.89 1.59
CA TYR A 157 8.22 -6.63 2.46
C TYR A 157 6.89 -6.53 1.69
N GLY A 158 6.64 -7.50 0.82
CA GLY A 158 5.48 -7.57 -0.05
C GLY A 158 5.69 -6.98 -1.45
N ILE A 159 6.62 -6.03 -1.63
CA ILE A 159 6.93 -5.39 -2.92
C ILE A 159 7.82 -6.28 -3.78
N ASP A 160 7.57 -6.36 -5.09
CA ASP A 160 8.27 -7.25 -6.00
C ASP A 160 9.07 -6.58 -7.12
N PHE A 161 9.97 -7.37 -7.70
CA PHE A 161 10.43 -7.19 -9.07
C PHE A 161 10.21 -8.49 -9.83
N ALA A 162 9.39 -8.44 -10.89
CA ALA A 162 9.05 -9.60 -11.72
C ALA A 162 8.57 -10.82 -10.89
N GLN A 163 7.69 -10.56 -9.91
CA GLN A 163 7.12 -11.50 -8.93
C GLN A 163 8.15 -12.13 -7.98
N ARG A 164 9.34 -11.53 -7.83
CA ARG A 164 10.39 -11.98 -6.90
C ARG A 164 10.58 -11.00 -5.75
N ASN A 165 11.25 -11.48 -4.70
CA ASN A 165 11.74 -10.68 -3.56
C ASN A 165 10.69 -10.19 -2.56
N ARG A 166 9.38 -10.42 -2.77
CA ARG A 166 8.32 -10.04 -1.81
C ARG A 166 8.57 -10.55 -0.38
N ASN A 167 9.26 -11.69 -0.26
CA ASN A 167 9.52 -12.38 1.00
C ASN A 167 10.69 -11.80 1.82
N LEU A 168 11.42 -10.80 1.33
CA LEU A 168 12.46 -10.16 2.13
C LEU A 168 11.82 -9.41 3.30
N PRO A 169 12.38 -9.50 4.52
CA PRO A 169 11.79 -8.88 5.72
C PRO A 169 12.07 -7.37 5.81
N TYR A 170 12.73 -6.79 4.81
CA TYR A 170 13.17 -5.40 4.75
C TYR A 170 12.85 -4.82 3.37
N ILE A 171 12.87 -3.49 3.23
CA ILE A 171 12.84 -2.82 1.93
C ILE A 171 14.27 -2.65 1.43
N GLY A 172 14.56 -3.14 0.23
CA GLY A 172 15.85 -3.01 -0.43
C GLY A 172 15.74 -2.24 -1.74
N GLN A 173 16.77 -1.46 -2.06
CA GLN A 173 16.94 -0.81 -3.35
C GLN A 173 17.59 -1.78 -4.33
N VAL A 174 16.99 -1.93 -5.50
CA VAL A 174 17.53 -2.72 -6.60
C VAL A 174 18.54 -1.87 -7.37
N ARG A 175 19.74 -2.41 -7.55
CA ARG A 175 20.79 -1.83 -8.40
C ARG A 175 21.21 -2.86 -9.44
N PHE A 176 20.97 -2.55 -10.71
CA PHE A 176 21.40 -3.39 -11.81
C PHE A 176 22.93 -3.39 -11.90
N THR A 177 23.52 -4.56 -12.10
CA THR A 177 24.99 -4.73 -12.09
C THR A 177 25.60 -4.79 -13.47
N ASP A 178 24.81 -4.67 -14.52
CA ASP A 178 25.35 -4.50 -15.87
C ASP A 178 25.93 -3.08 -15.97
N GLU A 179 27.26 -3.01 -16.16
CA GLU A 179 27.91 -1.86 -16.78
C GLU A 179 27.37 -1.66 -18.21
N ALA A 180 27.45 -0.42 -18.69
CA ALA A 180 27.04 0.01 -20.02
C ALA A 180 27.66 -0.81 -21.16
#